data_AF-A0AAN7CKT4-F1
#
_entry.id   AF-A0AAN7CKT4-F1
#
_cell.length_a   1.000
_cell.length_b   1.000
_cell.length_c   1.000
_cell.angle_alpha   90.00
_cell.angle_beta   90.00
_cell.angle_gamma   90.00
#
_symmetry.space_group_name_H-M   'P 1'
#
loop_
_entity.id
_entity.type
_entity.pdbx_description
1 polymer ?
#
loop_
_entity_poly.entity_id
_entity_poly.type
_entity_poly.pdbx_seq_one_letter_code
_entity_poly.pdbx_strand_id
1 'polypeptide(L)'
;MTNVINEEISRRNEEISTINKQIHENPELAYEEHRAHDVFVKSLESLGFQVTPQAYGLATAFSAEYGSGGRLVIYNAEYDALPGIGHACGHNLIASASFAAFLGAAAALKASGRPGRVRLLGTPAEEGGGGKLKLIEEGAYKGASACLMVHPGPGHNLPPPLRGVAFAPMLANVKMRVHFTGREAHAAIAPWDGVNALDAVCLSYNAISMLRQQIRPYERIHGVFRSAGDRPNVTPADCTVEYYCRSATKRGAEVLWQRLQKCFEGAAIATGCEVRLEPLNSYADLRASRAMCEAYVEAMPQGTVSLDKPADILAGSTDMGNVCYECPGFHGVFGIDTKEGQANHTKGFAAASGTPDAFERALECGRGMAEVGWKVLSDDAFAERVEREWKEDMKQAAEGKIASI
;
A
#
# COMPACT_ATOMS: atom_id res chain seq x y z
N MET A 1 -1.84 -25.81 -16.94
CA MET A 1 -1.62 -25.60 -15.50
C MET A 1 -2.79 -24.91 -14.82
N THR A 2 -3.65 -24.17 -15.53
CA THR A 2 -4.91 -23.62 -15.01
C THR A 2 -5.74 -24.61 -14.19
N ASN A 3 -5.95 -25.85 -14.68
CA ASN A 3 -6.66 -26.86 -13.90
C ASN A 3 -5.96 -27.21 -12.59
N VAL A 4 -4.63 -27.38 -12.59
CA VAL A 4 -3.83 -27.66 -11.37
C VAL A 4 -3.95 -26.51 -10.36
N ILE A 5 -3.85 -25.27 -10.83
CA ILE A 5 -4.04 -24.07 -10.00
C ILE A 5 -5.43 -24.11 -9.37
N ASN A 6 -6.45 -24.34 -10.19
CA ASN A 6 -7.82 -24.29 -9.75
C ASN A 6 -8.19 -25.42 -8.78
N GLU A 7 -7.70 -26.64 -9.03
CA GLU A 7 -7.87 -27.79 -8.15
C GLU A 7 -7.16 -27.57 -6.82
N GLU A 8 -5.94 -27.01 -6.81
CA GLU A 8 -5.23 -26.74 -5.56
C GLU A 8 -5.96 -25.70 -4.71
N ILE A 9 -6.37 -24.57 -5.30
CA ILE A 9 -7.08 -23.53 -4.56
C ILE A 9 -8.42 -24.06 -4.02
N SER A 10 -9.15 -24.84 -4.81
CA SER A 10 -10.39 -25.48 -4.34
C SER A 10 -10.14 -26.47 -3.20
N ARG A 11 -9.07 -27.28 -3.30
CA ARG A 11 -8.66 -28.24 -2.26
C ARG A 11 -8.28 -27.56 -0.94
N ARG A 12 -7.80 -26.32 -1.01
CA ARG A 12 -7.36 -25.52 0.15
C ARG A 12 -8.39 -24.50 0.62
N ASN A 13 -9.61 -24.48 0.06
CA ASN A 13 -10.64 -23.49 0.39
C ASN A 13 -10.91 -23.43 1.91
N GLU A 14 -11.08 -24.58 2.58
CA GLU A 14 -11.37 -24.62 4.03
C GLU A 14 -10.23 -24.03 4.87
N GLU A 15 -8.98 -24.31 4.50
CA GLU A 15 -7.79 -23.76 5.16
C GLU A 15 -7.75 -22.24 5.00
N ILE A 16 -7.91 -21.74 3.77
CA ILE A 16 -7.86 -20.30 3.46
C ILE A 16 -9.03 -19.57 4.15
N SER A 17 -10.23 -20.17 4.17
CA SER A 17 -11.43 -19.64 4.82
C SER A 17 -11.26 -19.55 6.33
N THR A 18 -10.64 -20.58 6.93
CA THR A 18 -10.33 -20.61 8.37
C THR A 18 -9.36 -19.49 8.75
N ILE A 19 -8.31 -19.27 7.97
CA ILE A 19 -7.37 -18.17 8.20
C ILE A 19 -8.07 -16.82 8.04
N ASN A 20 -8.82 -16.63 6.95
CA ASN A 20 -9.57 -15.40 6.70
C ASN A 20 -10.47 -15.02 7.88
N LYS A 21 -11.22 -16.01 8.42
CA LYS A 21 -12.09 -15.82 9.57
C LYS A 21 -11.32 -15.45 10.82
N GLN A 22 -10.21 -16.14 11.10
CA GLN A 22 -9.40 -15.84 12.28
C GLN A 22 -8.81 -14.43 12.24
N ILE A 23 -8.34 -13.98 11.07
CA ILE A 23 -7.85 -12.62 10.87
C ILE A 23 -8.99 -11.61 11.05
N HIS A 24 -10.12 -11.82 10.35
CA HIS A 24 -11.25 -10.90 10.41
C HIS A 24 -11.82 -10.71 11.82
N GLU A 25 -11.95 -11.81 12.58
CA GLU A 25 -12.49 -11.80 13.95
C GLU A 25 -11.50 -11.28 15.00
N ASN A 26 -10.20 -11.19 14.67
CA ASN A 26 -9.15 -10.75 15.58
C ASN A 26 -8.33 -9.60 14.95
N PRO A 27 -8.94 -8.43 14.71
CA PRO A 27 -8.25 -7.32 14.09
C PRO A 27 -7.07 -6.84 14.94
N GLU A 28 -5.89 -6.81 14.35
CA GLU A 28 -4.65 -6.33 14.97
C GLU A 28 -4.10 -5.12 14.22
N LEU A 29 -3.55 -4.15 14.95
CA LEU A 29 -3.09 -2.89 14.37
C LEU A 29 -1.72 -3.03 13.71
N ALA A 30 -1.34 -2.00 12.95
CA ALA A 30 -0.02 -1.86 12.36
C ALA A 30 1.12 -2.24 13.33
N TYR A 31 1.93 -3.23 12.93
CA TYR A 31 3.04 -3.85 13.68
C TYR A 31 2.69 -4.70 14.90
N GLU A 32 1.40 -4.88 15.19
CA GLU A 32 0.89 -5.68 16.31
C GLU A 32 0.14 -6.93 15.81
N GLU A 33 0.26 -7.26 14.51
CA GLU A 33 -0.43 -8.36 13.82
C GLU A 33 0.14 -9.75 14.13
N HIS A 34 0.39 -10.03 15.41
CA HIS A 34 1.05 -11.24 15.88
C HIS A 34 0.19 -12.49 15.66
N ARG A 35 -1.12 -12.44 15.92
CA ARG A 35 -2.01 -13.58 15.67
C ARG A 35 -2.15 -13.85 14.18
N ALA A 36 -2.34 -12.81 13.36
CA ALA A 36 -2.42 -12.98 11.92
C ALA A 36 -1.13 -13.61 11.37
N HIS A 37 0.03 -13.13 11.81
CA HIS A 37 1.34 -13.70 11.52
C HIS A 37 1.43 -15.19 11.91
N ASP A 38 1.14 -15.52 13.17
CA ASP A 38 1.30 -16.88 13.70
C ASP A 38 0.38 -17.89 13.01
N VAL A 39 -0.84 -17.46 12.68
CA VAL A 39 -1.81 -18.28 11.93
C VAL A 39 -1.27 -18.63 10.54
N PHE A 40 -0.72 -17.65 9.80
CA PHE A 40 -0.11 -17.91 8.50
C PHE A 40 1.11 -18.80 8.60
N VAL A 41 2.04 -18.49 9.50
CA VAL A 41 3.28 -19.27 9.68
C VAL A 41 2.96 -20.72 9.97
N LYS A 42 2.08 -20.97 10.96
CA LYS A 42 1.67 -22.33 11.33
C LYS A 42 1.00 -23.08 10.18
N SER A 43 0.10 -22.42 9.44
CA SER A 43 -0.59 -23.04 8.30
C SER A 43 0.42 -23.41 7.19
N LEU A 44 1.29 -22.48 6.80
CA LEU A 44 2.30 -22.69 5.78
C LEU A 44 3.29 -23.80 6.14
N GLU A 45 3.75 -23.87 7.40
CA GLU A 45 4.59 -24.96 7.91
C GLU A 45 3.88 -26.32 7.85
N SER A 46 2.60 -26.36 8.24
CA SER A 46 1.79 -27.60 8.19
C SER A 46 1.58 -28.12 6.76
N LEU A 47 1.59 -27.20 5.79
CA LEU A 47 1.54 -27.50 4.36
C LEU A 47 2.90 -27.90 3.77
N GLY A 48 3.97 -27.84 4.57
CA GLY A 48 5.33 -28.25 4.17
C GLY A 48 6.10 -27.20 3.39
N PHE A 49 5.72 -25.92 3.46
CA PHE A 49 6.50 -24.83 2.88
C PHE A 49 7.68 -24.44 3.76
N GLN A 50 8.75 -23.92 3.14
CA GLN A 50 9.83 -23.30 3.88
C GLN A 50 9.37 -21.91 4.32
N VAL A 51 9.22 -21.70 5.63
CA VAL A 51 8.76 -20.44 6.21
C VAL A 51 9.89 -19.80 7.01
N THR A 52 10.10 -18.51 6.80
CA THR A 52 10.90 -17.64 7.66
C THR A 52 9.92 -16.77 8.45
N PRO A 53 9.64 -17.07 9.73
CA PRO A 53 8.88 -16.18 10.59
C PRO A 53 9.71 -14.94 10.93
N GLN A 54 9.04 -13.85 11.29
CA GLN A 54 9.68 -12.57 11.66
C GLN A 54 10.71 -12.13 10.60
N ALA A 55 10.32 -12.27 9.33
CA ALA A 55 11.22 -12.07 8.20
C ALA A 55 11.65 -10.60 8.10
N TYR A 56 12.88 -10.38 7.59
CA TYR A 56 13.38 -9.03 7.30
C TYR A 56 13.32 -8.08 8.51
N GLY A 57 13.59 -8.60 9.71
CA GLY A 57 13.68 -7.79 10.93
C GLY A 57 12.35 -7.25 11.46
N LEU A 58 11.20 -7.66 10.91
CA LEU A 58 9.88 -7.25 11.38
C LEU A 58 9.18 -8.38 12.12
N ALA A 59 8.78 -8.12 13.37
CA ALA A 59 8.19 -9.11 14.27
C ALA A 59 6.89 -9.75 13.75
N THR A 60 6.17 -9.06 12.87
CA THR A 60 4.88 -9.51 12.31
C THR A 60 4.95 -9.76 10.80
N ALA A 61 6.13 -9.77 10.18
CA ALA A 61 6.30 -10.18 8.77
C ALA A 61 6.71 -11.66 8.69
N PHE A 62 6.36 -12.33 7.59
CA PHE A 62 6.83 -13.69 7.30
C PHE A 62 7.16 -13.84 5.81
N SER A 63 8.01 -14.81 5.47
CA SER A 63 8.30 -15.17 4.08
C SER A 63 8.19 -16.67 3.92
N ALA A 64 7.26 -17.13 3.08
CA ALA A 64 7.16 -18.54 2.71
C ALA A 64 7.52 -18.75 1.25
N GLU A 65 8.37 -19.73 0.96
CA GLU A 65 8.90 -19.97 -0.38
C GLU A 65 8.69 -21.41 -0.86
N TYR A 66 8.56 -21.53 -2.18
CA TYR A 66 8.60 -22.80 -2.88
C TYR A 66 9.38 -22.69 -4.19
N GLY A 67 10.13 -23.74 -4.51
CA GLY A 67 10.90 -23.85 -5.75
C GLY A 67 12.37 -23.46 -5.59
N SER A 68 13.11 -23.52 -6.70
CA SER A 68 14.54 -23.16 -6.75
C SER A 68 14.94 -22.73 -8.16
N GLY A 69 15.97 -21.88 -8.23
CA GLY A 69 16.43 -21.30 -9.51
C GLY A 69 15.37 -20.44 -10.19
N GLY A 70 15.64 -20.03 -11.43
CA GLY A 70 14.70 -19.30 -12.27
C GLY A 70 14.18 -17.97 -11.69
N ARG A 71 13.06 -17.52 -12.27
CA ARG A 71 12.36 -16.28 -11.91
C ARG A 71 11.70 -16.40 -10.53
N LEU A 72 11.58 -15.28 -9.82
CA LEU A 72 10.89 -15.18 -8.55
C LEU A 72 9.60 -14.38 -8.73
N VAL A 73 8.46 -14.96 -8.33
CA VAL A 73 7.17 -14.27 -8.24
C VAL A 73 6.78 -14.12 -6.77
N ILE A 74 6.47 -12.90 -6.35
CA ILE A 74 6.07 -12.58 -4.97
C ILE A 74 4.57 -12.25 -4.92
N TYR A 75 3.89 -12.70 -3.87
CA TYR A 75 2.52 -12.32 -3.54
C TYR A 75 2.52 -11.62 -2.17
N ASN A 76 2.03 -10.38 -2.09
CA ASN A 76 1.97 -9.64 -0.83
C ASN A 76 0.67 -9.95 -0.09
N ALA A 77 0.77 -10.39 1.16
CA ALA A 77 -0.37 -10.58 2.06
C ALA A 77 -0.37 -9.48 3.13
N GLU A 78 -1.30 -8.53 3.02
CA GLU A 78 -1.56 -7.52 4.05
C GLU A 78 -2.58 -8.04 5.06
N TYR A 79 -2.44 -7.71 6.33
CA TYR A 79 -3.33 -8.21 7.39
C TYR A 79 -3.39 -7.30 8.62
N ASP A 80 -2.98 -6.03 8.51
CA ASP A 80 -3.25 -5.03 9.54
C ASP A 80 -4.69 -4.52 9.49
N ALA A 81 -5.16 -4.04 10.64
CA ALA A 81 -6.49 -3.50 10.85
C ALA A 81 -6.43 -2.04 11.32
N LEU A 82 -7.60 -1.40 11.36
CA LEU A 82 -7.75 0.00 11.73
C LEU A 82 -8.31 0.18 13.15
N PRO A 83 -7.85 1.21 13.90
CA PRO A 83 -8.32 1.47 15.25
C PRO A 83 -9.85 1.65 15.35
N GLY A 84 -10.49 0.81 16.16
CA GLY A 84 -11.93 0.92 16.49
C GLY A 84 -12.91 0.53 15.37
N ILE A 85 -12.43 0.12 14.20
CA ILE A 85 -13.27 -0.27 13.05
C ILE A 85 -12.86 -1.60 12.40
N GLY A 86 -11.80 -2.27 12.90
CA GLY A 86 -11.40 -3.61 12.45
C GLY A 86 -10.81 -3.61 11.03
N HIS A 87 -11.00 -4.70 10.27
CA HIS A 87 -10.55 -4.80 8.87
C HIS A 87 -11.44 -4.01 7.91
N ALA A 88 -11.62 -2.72 8.19
CA ALA A 88 -12.40 -1.79 7.38
C ALA A 88 -11.75 -1.45 6.02
N CYS A 89 -10.53 -1.93 5.76
CA CYS A 89 -9.89 -1.90 4.44
C CYS A 89 -9.87 -3.28 3.76
N GLY A 90 -10.37 -4.33 4.43
CA GLY A 90 -10.48 -5.67 3.86
C GLY A 90 -9.17 -6.43 3.73
N HIS A 91 -8.16 -6.13 4.55
CA HIS A 91 -6.84 -6.79 4.48
C HIS A 91 -6.93 -8.31 4.70
N ASN A 92 -7.92 -8.80 5.46
CA ASN A 92 -8.23 -10.24 5.53
C ASN A 92 -8.46 -10.89 4.14
N LEU A 93 -9.09 -10.16 3.21
CA LEU A 93 -9.32 -10.62 1.84
C LEU A 93 -8.07 -10.50 0.96
N ILE A 94 -7.25 -9.46 1.17
CA ILE A 94 -5.94 -9.30 0.50
C ILE A 94 -5.05 -10.50 0.83
N ALA A 95 -4.92 -10.80 2.13
CA ALA A 95 -4.17 -11.95 2.61
C ALA A 95 -4.68 -13.26 2.01
N SER A 96 -6.00 -13.45 1.96
CA SER A 96 -6.64 -14.64 1.41
C SER A 96 -6.38 -14.81 -0.08
N ALA A 97 -6.53 -13.75 -0.87
CA ALA A 97 -6.30 -13.77 -2.30
C ALA A 97 -4.83 -14.07 -2.62
N SER A 98 -3.89 -13.43 -1.92
CA SER A 98 -2.45 -13.67 -2.09
C SER A 98 -2.02 -15.06 -1.64
N PHE A 99 -2.59 -15.58 -0.56
CA PHE A 99 -2.34 -16.94 -0.11
C PHE A 99 -2.85 -17.98 -1.12
N ALA A 100 -4.08 -17.81 -1.63
CA ALA A 100 -4.62 -18.64 -2.70
C ALA A 100 -3.73 -18.60 -3.95
N ALA A 101 -3.28 -17.41 -4.35
CA ALA A 101 -2.42 -17.22 -5.50
C ALA A 101 -1.07 -17.94 -5.35
N PHE A 102 -0.44 -17.81 -4.18
CA PHE A 102 0.79 -18.51 -3.84
C PHE A 102 0.63 -20.03 -3.91
N LEU A 103 -0.43 -20.58 -3.29
CA LEU A 103 -0.69 -22.02 -3.29
C LEU A 103 -0.90 -22.55 -4.72
N GLY A 104 -1.71 -21.86 -5.52
CA GLY A 104 -1.96 -22.22 -6.91
C GLY A 104 -0.68 -22.19 -7.76
N ALA A 105 0.09 -21.11 -7.68
CA ALA A 105 1.34 -20.97 -8.42
C ALA A 105 2.41 -21.97 -7.97
N ALA A 106 2.51 -22.27 -6.66
CA ALA A 106 3.40 -23.29 -6.13
C ALA A 106 3.03 -24.69 -6.66
N ALA A 107 1.73 -25.03 -6.72
CA ALA A 107 1.27 -26.29 -7.27
C ALA A 107 1.56 -26.41 -8.78
N ALA A 108 1.34 -25.35 -9.55
CA ALA A 108 1.70 -25.31 -10.97
C ALA A 108 3.21 -25.50 -11.19
N LEU A 109 4.04 -24.79 -10.41
CA LEU A 109 5.49 -24.91 -10.46
C LEU A 109 5.94 -26.33 -10.13
N LYS A 110 5.42 -26.91 -9.04
CA LYS A 110 5.67 -28.30 -8.64
C LYS A 110 5.32 -29.29 -9.74
N ALA A 111 4.13 -29.18 -10.31
CA ALA A 111 3.63 -30.08 -11.35
C ALA A 111 4.43 -29.96 -12.66
N SER A 112 4.98 -28.78 -12.94
CA SER A 112 5.77 -28.55 -14.16
C SER A 112 7.19 -29.11 -14.09
N GLY A 113 7.77 -29.26 -12.88
CA GLY A 113 9.17 -29.62 -12.69
C GLY A 113 10.20 -28.60 -13.19
N ARG A 114 9.78 -27.39 -13.56
CA ARG A 114 10.68 -26.34 -14.08
C ARG A 114 11.37 -25.55 -12.96
N PRO A 115 12.55 -24.96 -13.21
CA PRO A 115 13.15 -23.99 -12.31
C PRO A 115 12.26 -22.74 -12.16
N GLY A 116 12.23 -22.17 -10.97
CA GLY A 116 11.41 -21.03 -10.62
C GLY A 116 11.20 -20.96 -9.12
N ARG A 117 10.75 -19.80 -8.62
CA ARG A 117 10.44 -19.57 -7.21
C ARG A 117 9.15 -18.78 -7.07
N VAL A 118 8.34 -19.17 -6.10
CA VAL A 118 7.19 -18.39 -5.63
C VAL A 118 7.38 -18.07 -4.16
N ARG A 119 7.00 -16.85 -3.77
CA ARG A 119 7.07 -16.37 -2.39
C ARG A 119 5.75 -15.75 -1.98
N LEU A 120 5.21 -16.17 -0.85
CA LEU A 120 4.21 -15.41 -0.11
C LEU A 120 4.94 -14.55 0.91
N LEU A 121 4.75 -13.25 0.84
CA LEU A 121 5.37 -12.29 1.75
C LEU A 121 4.28 -11.66 2.60
N GLY A 122 4.33 -11.89 3.91
CA GLY A 122 3.47 -11.21 4.88
C GLY A 122 3.95 -9.78 5.08
N THR A 123 3.10 -8.81 4.73
CA THR A 123 3.43 -7.38 4.69
C THR A 123 2.58 -6.63 5.73
N PRO A 124 3.11 -6.37 6.93
CA PRO A 124 2.35 -5.69 7.99
C PRO A 124 2.19 -4.19 7.71
N ALA A 125 1.35 -3.54 8.51
CA ALA A 125 1.35 -2.09 8.72
C ALA A 125 1.18 -1.19 7.46
N GLU A 126 0.35 -1.58 6.49
CA GLU A 126 0.09 -0.76 5.29
C GLU A 126 -0.62 0.56 5.64
N GLU A 127 -1.52 0.57 6.63
CA GLU A 127 -2.42 1.70 6.97
C GLU A 127 -1.73 2.90 7.64
N GLY A 128 -0.40 3.00 7.49
CA GLY A 128 0.39 4.16 7.89
C GLY A 128 1.78 3.82 8.43
N GLY A 129 2.01 2.57 8.82
CA GLY A 129 3.31 2.09 9.27
C GLY A 129 4.31 1.87 8.14
N GLY A 130 3.85 1.70 6.89
CA GLY A 130 4.71 1.51 5.73
C GLY A 130 5.55 0.25 5.83
N GLY A 131 4.94 -0.88 6.20
CA GLY A 131 5.69 -2.12 6.40
C GLY A 131 6.46 -2.56 5.16
N LYS A 132 5.93 -2.35 3.95
CA LYS A 132 6.67 -2.68 2.73
C LYS A 132 7.90 -1.79 2.53
N LEU A 133 7.93 -0.56 3.06
CA LEU A 133 9.14 0.28 3.02
C LEU A 133 10.30 -0.40 3.75
N LYS A 134 10.05 -0.87 4.97
CA LYS A 134 11.06 -1.59 5.77
C LYS A 134 11.46 -2.91 5.11
N LEU A 135 10.50 -3.63 4.53
CA LEU A 135 10.78 -4.86 3.77
C LEU A 135 11.65 -4.58 2.53
N ILE A 136 11.43 -3.46 1.83
CA ILE A 136 12.26 -3.01 0.71
C ILE A 136 13.69 -2.73 1.18
N GLU A 137 13.86 -1.98 2.28
CA GLU A 137 15.16 -1.65 2.86
C GLU A 137 15.98 -2.91 3.19
N GLU A 138 15.33 -3.94 3.72
CA GLU A 138 15.94 -5.23 4.07
C GLU A 138 16.03 -6.21 2.87
N GLY A 139 15.67 -5.76 1.66
CA GLY A 139 15.89 -6.51 0.41
C GLY A 139 14.85 -7.58 0.10
N ALA A 140 13.65 -7.51 0.69
CA ALA A 140 12.59 -8.53 0.50
C ALA A 140 12.10 -8.69 -0.93
N TYR A 141 12.25 -7.67 -1.76
CA TYR A 141 11.83 -7.65 -3.16
C TYR A 141 12.99 -7.83 -4.16
N LYS A 142 14.23 -7.95 -3.66
CA LYS A 142 15.42 -8.01 -4.51
C LYS A 142 15.40 -9.22 -5.44
N GLY A 143 15.49 -8.97 -6.75
CA GLY A 143 15.51 -10.01 -7.78
C GLY A 143 14.14 -10.63 -8.08
N ALA A 144 13.04 -10.02 -7.63
CA ALA A 144 11.70 -10.40 -8.03
C ALA A 144 11.47 -10.07 -9.52
N SER A 145 10.93 -11.03 -10.27
CA SER A 145 10.50 -10.85 -11.66
C SER A 145 9.07 -10.29 -11.73
N ALA A 146 8.27 -10.51 -10.69
CA ALA A 146 6.97 -9.88 -10.51
C ALA A 146 6.56 -9.88 -9.03
N CYS A 147 5.78 -8.89 -8.62
CA CYS A 147 5.07 -8.85 -7.35
C CYS A 147 3.58 -8.56 -7.57
N LEU A 148 2.70 -9.39 -7.04
CA LEU A 148 1.25 -9.32 -7.27
C LEU A 148 0.49 -9.16 -5.96
N MET A 149 -0.57 -8.35 -6.00
CA MET A 149 -1.62 -8.31 -5.00
C MET A 149 -2.93 -7.81 -5.62
N VAL A 150 -4.03 -7.96 -4.90
CA VAL A 150 -5.32 -7.34 -5.22
C VAL A 150 -5.91 -6.74 -3.96
N HIS A 151 -6.78 -5.75 -4.12
CA HIS A 151 -7.39 -5.02 -3.03
C HIS A 151 -8.92 -5.01 -3.13
N PRO A 152 -9.67 -5.29 -2.05
CA PRO A 152 -11.12 -5.15 -2.09
C PRO A 152 -11.53 -3.67 -2.07
N GLY A 153 -12.56 -3.35 -2.84
CA GLY A 153 -13.18 -2.03 -2.89
C GLY A 153 -14.71 -2.13 -2.87
N PRO A 154 -15.41 -0.99 -2.75
CA PRO A 154 -16.86 -0.97 -2.74
C PRO A 154 -17.44 -1.41 -4.09
N GLY A 155 -18.07 -2.59 -4.15
CA GLY A 155 -18.62 -3.16 -5.38
C GLY A 155 -19.72 -2.32 -6.02
N HIS A 156 -20.45 -1.51 -5.24
CA HIS A 156 -21.48 -0.61 -5.78
C HIS A 156 -20.94 0.50 -6.68
N ASN A 157 -19.62 0.76 -6.65
CA ASN A 157 -18.97 1.71 -7.56
C ASN A 157 -18.64 1.09 -8.93
N LEU A 158 -18.83 -0.22 -9.12
CA LEU A 158 -18.61 -0.90 -10.38
C LEU A 158 -19.92 -1.03 -11.17
N PRO A 159 -19.98 -0.54 -12.42
CA PRO A 159 -21.15 -0.76 -13.25
C PRO A 159 -21.23 -2.24 -13.65
N PRO A 160 -22.41 -2.89 -13.54
CA PRO A 160 -22.57 -4.26 -14.01
C PRO A 160 -22.19 -4.42 -15.50
N PRO A 161 -21.58 -5.56 -15.92
CA PRO A 161 -21.25 -6.75 -15.13
C PRO A 161 -19.88 -6.68 -14.45
N LEU A 162 -19.25 -5.50 -14.37
CA LEU A 162 -17.93 -5.36 -13.77
C LEU A 162 -17.98 -5.69 -12.29
N ARG A 163 -16.94 -6.42 -11.91
CA ARG A 163 -16.69 -6.95 -10.59
C ARG A 163 -15.26 -6.58 -10.17
N GLY A 164 -14.39 -6.10 -11.05
CA GLY A 164 -13.12 -5.49 -10.68
C GLY A 164 -12.48 -4.70 -11.81
N VAL A 165 -11.32 -4.12 -11.51
CA VAL A 165 -10.42 -3.46 -12.46
C VAL A 165 -9.00 -3.96 -12.24
N ALA A 166 -8.25 -4.20 -13.32
CA ALA A 166 -6.87 -4.65 -13.23
C ALA A 166 -5.91 -3.52 -12.82
N PHE A 167 -6.33 -2.26 -12.95
CA PHE A 167 -5.57 -1.08 -12.55
C PHE A 167 -6.49 0.04 -12.06
N ALA A 168 -6.08 0.66 -10.95
CA ALA A 168 -6.60 1.92 -10.44
C ALA A 168 -5.42 2.82 -10.02
N PRO A 169 -5.39 4.12 -10.39
CA PRO A 169 -4.32 5.02 -9.99
C PRO A 169 -4.32 5.25 -8.48
N MET A 170 -3.16 5.01 -7.85
CA MET A 170 -2.88 5.39 -6.45
C MET A 170 -1.91 6.55 -6.43
N LEU A 171 -2.23 7.57 -5.63
CA LEU A 171 -1.44 8.80 -5.54
C LEU A 171 -0.19 8.60 -4.70
N ALA A 172 0.90 9.24 -5.13
CA ALA A 172 2.06 9.42 -4.28
C ALA A 172 1.75 10.42 -3.17
N ASN A 173 2.38 10.24 -2.02
CA ASN A 173 2.36 11.20 -0.93
C ASN A 173 3.74 11.38 -0.30
N VAL A 174 4.00 12.59 0.18
CA VAL A 174 5.13 12.91 1.06
C VAL A 174 4.55 13.35 2.38
N LYS A 175 5.05 12.75 3.46
CA LYS A 175 4.58 13.01 4.84
C LYS A 175 5.75 13.44 5.70
N MET A 176 5.64 14.58 6.35
CA MET A 176 6.66 15.07 7.27
C MET A 176 6.04 15.59 8.56
N ARG A 177 6.78 15.42 9.65
CA ARG A 177 6.62 16.19 10.87
C ARG A 177 7.61 17.35 10.85
N VAL A 178 7.14 18.54 11.15
CA VAL A 178 7.92 19.78 11.14
C VAL A 178 7.95 20.35 12.53
N HIS A 179 9.14 20.61 13.04
CA HIS A 179 9.41 21.12 14.37
C HIS A 179 9.93 22.54 14.25
N PHE A 180 9.34 23.47 14.99
CA PHE A 180 9.82 24.83 15.16
C PHE A 180 10.35 25.00 16.59
N THR A 181 11.59 25.47 16.70
CA THR A 181 12.23 25.73 17.99
C THR A 181 12.56 27.22 18.10
N GLY A 182 12.11 27.82 19.20
CA GLY A 182 12.30 29.21 19.56
C GLY A 182 12.76 29.34 21.01
N ARG A 183 12.21 30.31 21.75
CA ARG A 183 12.61 30.61 23.12
C ARG A 183 11.44 31.19 23.91
N GLU A 184 11.22 30.64 25.10
CA GLU A 184 10.14 31.09 25.98
C GLU A 184 10.41 32.49 26.51
N ALA A 185 9.33 33.22 26.77
CA ALA A 185 9.36 34.49 27.47
C ALA A 185 8.01 34.73 28.15
N HIS A 186 8.03 35.55 29.21
CA HIS A 186 6.79 36.00 29.81
C HIS A 186 6.13 37.03 28.89
N ALA A 187 4.99 36.69 28.28
CA ALA A 187 4.40 37.44 27.18
C ALA A 187 4.09 38.91 27.52
N ALA A 188 3.81 39.22 28.79
CA ALA A 188 3.54 40.59 29.24
C ALA A 188 4.73 41.34 29.86
N ILE A 189 5.76 40.64 30.34
CA ILE A 189 6.83 41.27 31.15
C ILE A 189 8.07 41.51 30.30
N ALA A 190 8.47 40.53 29.49
CA ALA A 190 9.68 40.61 28.68
C ALA A 190 9.50 39.90 27.32
N PRO A 191 8.48 40.25 26.53
CA PRO A 191 8.22 39.57 25.24
C PRO A 191 9.38 39.69 24.24
N TRP A 192 10.19 40.74 24.33
CA TRP A 192 11.37 40.97 23.47
C TRP A 192 12.48 39.93 23.67
N ASP A 193 12.48 39.20 24.79
CA ASP A 193 13.43 38.12 25.03
C ASP A 193 12.98 36.80 24.39
N GLY A 194 11.74 36.71 23.90
CA GLY A 194 11.15 35.49 23.32
C GLY A 194 11.40 35.33 21.82
N VAL A 195 11.31 34.08 21.35
CA VAL A 195 11.27 33.69 19.94
C VAL A 195 10.09 32.73 19.78
N ASN A 196 9.04 33.18 19.09
CA ASN A 196 7.74 32.52 19.16
C ASN A 196 7.55 31.44 18.08
N ALA A 197 7.64 30.18 18.49
CA ALA A 197 7.45 29.03 17.60
C ALA A 197 5.99 28.92 17.08
N LEU A 198 5.00 29.40 17.83
CA LEU A 198 3.62 29.44 17.38
C LEU A 198 3.41 30.45 16.24
N ASP A 199 4.13 31.59 16.27
CA ASP A 199 4.09 32.55 15.16
C ASP A 199 4.68 31.94 13.89
N ALA A 200 5.75 31.13 14.01
CA ALA A 200 6.33 30.41 12.88
C ALA A 200 5.33 29.40 12.28
N VAL A 201 4.63 28.66 13.14
CA VAL A 201 3.55 27.76 12.71
C VAL A 201 2.45 28.53 11.98
N CYS A 202 1.91 29.59 12.57
CA CYS A 202 0.84 30.41 11.97
C CYS A 202 1.27 31.02 10.63
N LEU A 203 2.48 31.54 10.55
CA LEU A 203 3.02 32.13 9.33
C LEU A 203 3.21 31.07 8.24
N SER A 204 3.74 29.90 8.58
CA SER A 204 3.88 28.79 7.62
C SER A 204 2.52 28.30 7.12
N TYR A 205 1.51 28.23 7.99
CA TYR A 205 0.14 27.86 7.63
C TYR A 205 -0.45 28.86 6.61
N ASN A 206 -0.27 30.16 6.85
CA ASN A 206 -0.71 31.21 5.93
C ASN A 206 0.04 31.18 4.60
N ALA A 207 1.37 30.98 4.63
CA ALA A 207 2.17 30.84 3.42
C ALA A 207 1.72 29.64 2.57
N ILE A 208 1.44 28.49 3.21
CA ILE A 208 0.89 27.30 2.54
C ILE A 208 -0.52 27.55 2.00
N SER A 209 -1.35 28.32 2.72
CA SER A 209 -2.67 28.73 2.22
C SER A 209 -2.55 29.48 0.88
N MET A 210 -1.62 30.42 0.77
CA MET A 210 -1.36 31.14 -0.48
C MET A 210 -0.74 30.24 -1.56
N LEU A 211 0.13 29.31 -1.18
CA LEU A 211 0.73 28.34 -2.10
C LEU A 211 -0.32 27.51 -2.86
N ARG A 212 -1.45 27.19 -2.22
CA ARG A 212 -2.54 26.39 -2.80
C ARG A 212 -3.15 27.00 -4.06
N GLN A 213 -3.08 28.32 -4.25
CA GLN A 213 -3.53 28.93 -5.50
C GLN A 213 -2.70 28.43 -6.70
N GLN A 214 -1.44 28.05 -6.45
CA GLN A 214 -0.44 27.74 -7.47
C GLN A 214 -0.03 26.25 -7.48
N ILE A 215 -0.87 25.35 -6.98
CA ILE A 215 -0.69 23.89 -7.10
C ILE A 215 -1.49 23.35 -8.29
N ARG A 216 -1.20 22.12 -8.72
CA ARG A 216 -1.95 21.46 -9.80
C ARG A 216 -3.34 21.02 -9.31
N PRO A 217 -4.34 20.89 -10.21
CA PRO A 217 -5.69 20.42 -9.84
C PRO A 217 -5.73 19.03 -9.19
N TYR A 218 -4.76 18.17 -9.47
CA TYR A 218 -4.61 16.82 -8.90
C TYR A 218 -3.71 16.77 -7.65
N GLU A 219 -3.17 17.90 -7.21
CA GLU A 219 -2.33 17.98 -6.00
C GLU A 219 -3.16 18.32 -4.77
N ARG A 220 -2.77 17.79 -3.61
CA ARG A 220 -3.40 18.15 -2.34
C ARG A 220 -2.33 18.40 -1.28
N ILE A 221 -2.63 19.28 -0.34
CA ILE A 221 -1.83 19.53 0.86
C ILE A 221 -2.78 19.44 2.05
N HIS A 222 -2.38 18.80 3.14
CA HIS A 222 -3.14 18.73 4.38
C HIS A 222 -2.17 18.85 5.55
N GLY A 223 -2.58 19.45 6.65
CA GLY A 223 -1.74 19.52 7.83
C GLY A 223 -2.53 19.76 9.10
N VAL A 224 -1.92 19.38 10.22
CA VAL A 224 -2.49 19.51 11.56
C VAL A 224 -1.45 20.05 12.54
N PHE A 225 -1.94 20.69 13.60
CA PHE A 225 -1.11 21.21 14.68
C PHE A 225 -1.06 20.11 15.74
N ARG A 226 0.13 19.57 16.01
CA ARG A 226 0.33 18.50 17.00
C ARG A 226 0.58 19.07 18.38
N SER A 227 1.41 20.11 18.45
CA SER A 227 1.70 20.89 19.65
C SER A 227 1.92 22.34 19.24
N ALA A 228 1.26 23.28 19.92
CA ALA A 228 1.18 24.69 19.51
C ALA A 228 1.08 25.64 20.72
N GLY A 229 1.72 25.30 21.85
CA GLY A 229 1.72 26.08 23.08
C GLY A 229 0.61 25.71 24.07
N ASP A 230 0.91 25.86 25.37
CA ASP A 230 0.04 25.41 26.47
C ASP A 230 -0.69 26.55 27.21
N ARG A 231 -0.11 27.76 27.22
CA ARG A 231 -0.63 28.91 27.98
C ARG A 231 -0.50 30.23 27.21
N PRO A 232 -1.53 31.09 27.19
CA PRO A 232 -1.48 32.37 26.46
C PRO A 232 -0.47 33.39 26.99
N ASN A 233 -0.08 33.29 28.27
CA ASN A 233 0.85 34.24 28.90
C ASN A 233 2.33 33.81 28.83
N VAL A 234 2.62 32.69 28.16
CA VAL A 234 3.97 32.17 27.93
C VAL A 234 4.19 32.06 26.42
N THR A 235 5.25 32.68 25.91
CA THR A 235 5.63 32.54 24.50
C THR A 235 6.01 31.09 24.20
N PRO A 236 5.34 30.38 23.26
CA PRO A 236 5.69 29.02 22.91
C PRO A 236 7.08 28.91 22.28
N ALA A 237 7.93 28.04 22.83
CA ALA A 237 9.28 27.79 22.31
C ALA A 237 9.41 26.51 21.49
N ASP A 238 8.47 25.58 21.60
CA ASP A 238 8.45 24.35 20.82
C ASP A 238 7.05 24.15 20.24
N CYS A 239 6.98 24.04 18.92
CA CYS A 239 5.74 23.74 18.23
C CYS A 239 5.99 22.70 17.14
N THR A 240 5.06 21.78 17.01
CA THR A 240 5.12 20.68 16.04
C THR A 240 3.88 20.68 15.17
N VAL A 241 4.07 20.61 13.86
CA VAL A 241 3.01 20.36 12.88
C VAL A 241 3.31 19.10 12.08
N GLU A 242 2.28 18.50 11.50
CA GLU A 242 2.40 17.34 10.64
C GLU A 242 1.70 17.65 9.32
N TYR A 243 2.40 17.47 8.21
CA TYR A 243 1.92 17.83 6.88
C TYR A 243 2.10 16.70 5.88
N TYR A 244 1.07 16.50 5.06
CA TYR A 244 1.03 15.58 3.94
C TYR A 244 0.79 16.35 2.66
N CYS A 245 1.55 16.07 1.61
CA CYS A 245 1.19 16.48 0.26
C CYS A 245 1.05 15.27 -0.66
N ARG A 246 0.12 15.35 -1.63
CA ARG A 246 -0.18 14.29 -2.58
C ARG A 246 -0.04 14.80 -4.01
N SER A 247 0.41 13.94 -4.90
CA SER A 247 0.47 14.19 -6.35
C SER A 247 0.26 12.88 -7.11
N ALA A 248 0.01 12.99 -8.42
CA ALA A 248 -0.17 11.83 -9.29
C ALA A 248 1.11 11.01 -9.50
N THR A 249 2.29 11.57 -9.17
CA THR A 249 3.59 10.91 -9.27
C THR A 249 4.46 11.18 -8.05
N LYS A 250 5.36 10.25 -7.71
CA LYS A 250 6.37 10.39 -6.64
C LYS A 250 7.18 11.67 -6.81
N ARG A 251 7.73 11.87 -8.02
CA ARG A 251 8.47 13.10 -8.36
C ARG A 251 7.62 14.36 -8.22
N GLY A 252 6.35 14.32 -8.62
CA GLY A 252 5.42 15.43 -8.44
C GLY A 252 5.20 15.77 -6.97
N ALA A 253 5.02 14.75 -6.12
CA ALA A 253 4.85 14.92 -4.68
C ALA A 253 6.12 15.48 -4.02
N GLU A 254 7.31 15.05 -4.44
CA GLU A 254 8.60 15.59 -3.99
C GLU A 254 8.78 17.07 -4.38
N VAL A 255 8.46 17.43 -5.63
CA VAL A 255 8.53 18.82 -6.11
C VAL A 255 7.54 19.71 -5.34
N LEU A 256 6.33 19.21 -5.08
CA LEU A 256 5.36 19.92 -4.26
C LEU A 256 5.89 20.10 -2.83
N TRP A 257 6.44 19.04 -2.23
CA TRP A 257 7.03 19.10 -0.90
C TRP A 257 8.14 20.16 -0.78
N GLN A 258 9.04 20.25 -1.76
CA GLN A 258 10.08 21.28 -1.79
C GLN A 258 9.52 22.70 -1.74
N ARG A 259 8.30 22.93 -2.24
CA ARG A 259 7.61 24.23 -2.14
C ARG A 259 7.04 24.46 -0.75
N LEU A 260 6.50 23.43 -0.09
CA LEU A 260 6.04 23.52 1.30
C LEU A 260 7.22 23.78 2.24
N GLN A 261 8.35 23.10 2.01
CA GLN A 261 9.58 23.30 2.77
C GLN A 261 10.00 24.78 2.79
N LYS A 262 9.94 25.47 1.64
CA LYS A 262 10.21 26.91 1.57
C LYS A 262 9.24 27.76 2.40
N CYS A 263 7.98 27.34 2.53
CA CYS A 263 7.02 28.03 3.42
C CYS A 263 7.41 27.88 4.89
N PHE A 264 7.85 26.69 5.31
CA PHE A 264 8.32 26.46 6.68
C PHE A 264 9.63 27.21 6.97
N GLU A 265 10.60 27.13 6.06
CA GLU A 265 11.88 27.85 6.16
C GLU A 265 11.68 29.36 6.19
N GLY A 266 10.82 29.90 5.32
CA GLY A 266 10.50 31.33 5.31
C GLY A 266 9.84 31.80 6.61
N ALA A 267 8.98 30.98 7.21
CA ALA A 267 8.37 31.30 8.49
C ALA A 267 9.37 31.24 9.65
N ALA A 268 10.29 30.27 9.64
CA ALA A 268 11.38 30.17 10.59
C ALA A 268 12.27 31.43 10.54
N ILE A 269 12.69 31.82 9.34
CA ILE A 269 13.50 33.04 9.12
C ILE A 269 12.78 34.28 9.64
N ALA A 270 11.51 34.47 9.28
CA ALA A 270 10.76 35.68 9.65
C ALA A 270 10.55 35.83 11.16
N THR A 271 10.54 34.72 11.90
CA THR A 271 10.29 34.70 13.35
C THR A 271 11.55 34.49 14.19
N GLY A 272 12.69 34.20 13.55
CA GLY A 272 13.93 33.85 14.23
C GLY A 272 13.94 32.44 14.82
N CYS A 273 13.00 31.58 14.45
CA CYS A 273 12.97 30.18 14.89
C CYS A 273 13.94 29.32 14.07
N GLU A 274 14.34 28.19 14.66
CA GLU A 274 14.91 27.07 13.92
C GLU A 274 13.80 26.15 13.40
N VAL A 275 14.03 25.47 12.28
CA VAL A 275 13.11 24.48 11.72
C VAL A 275 13.82 23.17 11.44
N ARG A 276 13.21 22.06 11.87
CA ARG A 276 13.68 20.70 11.59
C ARG A 276 12.57 19.88 10.95
N LEU A 277 12.91 19.17 9.88
CA LEU A 277 12.01 18.26 9.18
C LEU A 277 12.31 16.82 9.60
N GLU A 278 11.28 16.09 9.98
CA GLU A 278 11.34 14.68 10.36
C GLU A 278 10.51 13.85 9.36
N PRO A 279 11.16 12.98 8.58
CA PRO A 279 10.47 12.09 7.67
C PRO A 279 9.51 11.11 8.32
N LEU A 280 8.32 11.01 7.73
CA LEU A 280 7.35 9.96 8.00
C LEU A 280 7.20 9.08 6.75
N ASN A 281 6.55 7.93 6.92
CA ASN A 281 6.33 6.95 5.86
C ASN A 281 5.57 7.55 4.67
N SER A 282 6.28 7.71 3.56
CA SER A 282 5.81 8.34 2.32
C SER A 282 5.63 7.27 1.25
N TYR A 283 4.51 7.33 0.52
CA TYR A 283 4.15 6.30 -0.47
C TYR A 283 4.33 6.82 -1.89
N ALA A 284 4.82 5.95 -2.77
CA ALA A 284 4.95 6.27 -4.19
C ALA A 284 3.61 6.09 -4.94
N ASP A 285 3.52 6.61 -6.15
CA ASP A 285 2.40 6.32 -7.05
C ASP A 285 2.43 4.85 -7.48
N LEU A 286 1.26 4.24 -7.66
CA LEU A 286 1.19 2.87 -8.14
C LEU A 286 1.52 2.81 -9.64
N ARG A 287 2.49 1.97 -9.99
CA ARG A 287 2.96 1.77 -11.37
C ARG A 287 2.84 0.31 -11.80
N ALA A 288 1.59 -0.11 -12.03
CA ALA A 288 1.28 -1.49 -12.37
C ALA A 288 1.77 -1.87 -13.78
N SER A 289 2.26 -3.10 -13.95
CA SER A 289 2.67 -3.63 -15.25
C SER A 289 1.45 -3.86 -16.14
N ARG A 290 1.42 -3.15 -17.29
CA ARG A 290 0.37 -3.31 -18.31
C ARG A 290 0.22 -4.77 -18.74
N ALA A 291 1.32 -5.45 -19.08
CA ALA A 291 1.28 -6.85 -19.48
C ALA A 291 0.64 -7.77 -18.41
N MET A 292 0.92 -7.52 -17.13
CA MET A 292 0.29 -8.29 -16.04
C MET A 292 -1.19 -7.94 -15.87
N CYS A 293 -1.57 -6.67 -16.02
CA CYS A 293 -2.97 -6.26 -15.98
C CYS A 293 -3.78 -6.88 -17.12
N GLU A 294 -3.24 -6.89 -18.34
CA GLU A 294 -3.86 -7.57 -19.50
C GLU A 294 -4.02 -9.07 -19.24
N ALA A 295 -2.95 -9.74 -18.76
CA ALA A 295 -3.01 -11.16 -18.43
C ALA A 295 -4.00 -11.47 -17.29
N TYR A 296 -4.16 -10.56 -16.33
CA TYR A 296 -5.16 -10.69 -15.28
C TYR A 296 -6.58 -10.61 -15.85
N VAL A 297 -6.86 -9.64 -16.73
CA VAL A 297 -8.16 -9.55 -17.42
C VAL A 297 -8.46 -10.82 -18.22
N GLU A 298 -7.46 -11.38 -18.90
CA GLU A 298 -7.59 -12.65 -19.65
C GLU A 298 -7.89 -13.85 -18.75
N ALA A 299 -7.32 -13.90 -17.55
CA ALA A 299 -7.49 -15.00 -16.59
C ALA A 299 -8.85 -14.94 -15.85
N MET A 300 -9.50 -13.78 -15.82
CA MET A 300 -10.77 -13.58 -15.13
C MET A 300 -11.96 -13.96 -16.03
N PRO A 301 -13.14 -14.29 -15.45
CA PRO A 301 -14.33 -14.57 -16.25
C PRO A 301 -14.65 -13.41 -17.19
N GLN A 302 -14.99 -13.75 -18.44
CA GLN A 302 -15.13 -12.77 -19.51
C GLN A 302 -16.06 -11.60 -19.12
N GLY A 303 -15.55 -10.38 -19.22
CA GLY A 303 -16.32 -9.15 -18.98
C GLY A 303 -16.51 -8.79 -17.50
N THR A 304 -15.97 -9.57 -16.55
CA THR A 304 -16.09 -9.28 -15.11
C THR A 304 -14.99 -8.34 -14.60
N VAL A 305 -13.86 -8.23 -15.28
CA VAL A 305 -12.77 -7.32 -14.94
C VAL A 305 -12.43 -6.48 -16.16
N SER A 306 -12.38 -5.16 -15.97
CA SER A 306 -11.87 -4.25 -17.00
C SER A 306 -10.38 -3.96 -16.77
N LEU A 307 -9.72 -3.40 -17.78
CA LEU A 307 -8.32 -3.00 -17.63
C LEU A 307 -8.19 -1.85 -16.61
N ASP A 308 -8.96 -0.78 -16.79
CA ASP A 308 -8.79 0.49 -16.08
C ASP A 308 -10.10 1.27 -15.84
N LYS A 309 -11.28 0.67 -16.02
CA LYS A 309 -12.57 1.40 -15.95
C LYS A 309 -13.57 0.78 -14.97
N PRO A 310 -14.12 1.54 -14.01
CA PRO A 310 -13.72 2.89 -13.62
C PRO A 310 -12.37 2.90 -12.90
N ALA A 311 -11.45 3.80 -13.30
CA ALA A 311 -10.13 3.92 -12.70
C ALA A 311 -10.20 4.49 -11.28
N ASP A 312 -11.14 5.41 -11.04
CA ASP A 312 -11.29 6.20 -9.83
C ASP A 312 -12.04 5.48 -8.70
N ILE A 313 -12.32 4.18 -8.85
CA ILE A 313 -13.03 3.39 -7.84
C ILE A 313 -12.32 3.34 -6.48
N LEU A 314 -10.99 3.46 -6.49
CA LEU A 314 -10.16 3.49 -5.30
C LEU A 314 -9.07 4.54 -5.46
N ALA A 315 -9.42 5.81 -5.23
CA ALA A 315 -8.44 6.90 -5.20
C ALA A 315 -7.72 6.93 -3.83
N GLY A 316 -6.67 6.12 -3.68
CA GLY A 316 -5.92 5.96 -2.44
C GLY A 316 -4.42 6.22 -2.56
N SER A 317 -3.67 5.83 -1.53
CA SER A 317 -2.21 5.71 -1.54
C SER A 317 -1.86 4.41 -0.84
N THR A 318 -0.92 3.65 -1.38
CA THR A 318 -0.51 2.35 -0.83
C THR A 318 1.00 2.18 -0.95
N ASP A 319 1.62 1.49 0.02
CA ASP A 319 3.05 1.17 -0.03
C ASP A 319 3.40 0.12 -1.10
N MET A 320 2.41 -0.55 -1.71
CA MET A 320 2.62 -1.31 -2.96
C MET A 320 3.11 -0.42 -4.10
N GLY A 321 2.79 0.89 -4.07
CA GLY A 321 3.37 1.85 -4.99
C GLY A 321 4.90 1.84 -4.91
N ASN A 322 5.48 1.74 -3.72
CA ASN A 322 6.93 1.66 -3.54
C ASN A 322 7.50 0.35 -4.09
N VAL A 323 6.80 -0.77 -3.93
CA VAL A 323 7.23 -2.07 -4.49
C VAL A 323 7.33 -2.03 -6.01
N CYS A 324 6.44 -1.30 -6.70
CA CYS A 324 6.50 -1.10 -8.15
C CYS A 324 7.78 -0.38 -8.62
N TYR A 325 8.50 0.32 -7.74
CA TYR A 325 9.80 0.94 -8.07
C TYR A 325 10.97 -0.04 -7.90
N GLU A 326 10.77 -1.15 -7.19
CA GLU A 326 11.79 -2.18 -6.94
C GLU A 326 11.70 -3.34 -7.94
N CYS A 327 10.50 -3.66 -8.42
CA CYS A 327 10.25 -4.74 -9.38
C CYS A 327 8.91 -4.54 -10.13
N PRO A 328 8.66 -5.30 -11.22
CA PRO A 328 7.36 -5.26 -11.89
C PRO A 328 6.21 -5.61 -10.94
N GLY A 329 5.28 -4.66 -10.72
CA GLY A 329 4.17 -4.82 -9.78
C GLY A 329 2.81 -4.98 -10.44
N PHE A 330 1.88 -5.68 -9.79
CA PHE A 330 0.45 -5.74 -10.12
C PHE A 330 -0.37 -5.49 -8.85
N HIS A 331 -1.35 -4.59 -8.96
CA HIS A 331 -2.30 -4.28 -7.89
C HIS A 331 -3.68 -4.03 -8.52
N GLY A 332 -4.48 -5.09 -8.62
CA GLY A 332 -5.87 -5.02 -9.08
C GLY A 332 -6.83 -4.64 -7.96
N VAL A 333 -8.02 -4.16 -8.31
CA VAL A 333 -9.09 -3.87 -7.33
C VAL A 333 -10.32 -4.72 -7.67
N PHE A 334 -10.94 -5.32 -6.66
CA PHE A 334 -12.19 -6.09 -6.84
C PHE A 334 -13.29 -5.60 -5.91
N GLY A 335 -14.51 -5.52 -6.44
CA GLY A 335 -15.68 -5.11 -5.69
C GLY A 335 -16.19 -6.21 -4.75
N ILE A 336 -16.48 -5.83 -3.51
CA ILE A 336 -17.27 -6.62 -2.56
C ILE A 336 -18.65 -5.98 -2.32
N ASP A 337 -19.63 -6.79 -1.94
CA ASP A 337 -21.02 -6.35 -1.78
C ASP A 337 -21.15 -5.36 -0.61
N THR A 338 -21.37 -4.11 -0.97
CA THR A 338 -21.43 -2.94 -0.07
C THR A 338 -22.56 -2.04 -0.51
N LYS A 339 -23.18 -1.35 0.45
CA LYS A 339 -24.18 -0.31 0.17
C LYS A 339 -23.51 1.05 -0.02
N GLU A 340 -24.23 2.00 -0.61
CA GLU A 340 -23.80 3.40 -0.65
C GLU A 340 -23.43 3.90 0.76
N GLY A 341 -22.29 4.56 0.87
CA GLY A 341 -21.71 5.00 2.15
C GLY A 341 -20.90 3.94 2.91
N GLN A 342 -20.87 2.68 2.45
CA GLN A 342 -20.00 1.62 2.98
C GLN A 342 -18.70 1.50 2.16
N ALA A 343 -17.93 2.57 2.09
CA ALA A 343 -16.60 2.55 1.47
C ALA A 343 -15.53 2.01 2.43
N ASN A 344 -14.32 1.75 1.94
CA ASN A 344 -13.16 1.45 2.78
C ASN A 344 -13.06 2.46 3.94
N HIS A 345 -12.54 2.01 5.08
CA HIS A 345 -12.42 2.76 6.34
C HIS A 345 -13.75 3.07 7.03
N THR A 346 -14.81 2.31 6.71
CA THR A 346 -16.09 2.35 7.41
C THR A 346 -16.38 1.02 8.12
N LYS A 347 -17.16 1.08 9.22
CA LYS A 347 -17.66 -0.15 9.89
C LYS A 347 -18.51 -1.02 8.95
N GLY A 348 -19.22 -0.41 8.01
CA GLY A 348 -20.01 -1.14 7.02
C GLY A 348 -19.13 -1.99 6.09
N PHE A 349 -18.00 -1.44 5.64
CA PHE A 349 -17.04 -2.18 4.83
C PHE A 349 -16.34 -3.28 5.63
N ALA A 350 -16.00 -3.04 6.90
CA ALA A 350 -15.46 -4.07 7.78
C ALA A 350 -16.43 -5.25 7.94
N ALA A 351 -17.74 -4.98 8.07
CA ALA A 351 -18.74 -6.05 8.11
C ALA A 351 -18.84 -6.79 6.76
N ALA A 352 -18.81 -6.05 5.64
CA ALA A 352 -18.86 -6.64 4.30
C ALA A 352 -17.64 -7.52 4.00
N SER A 353 -16.43 -7.13 4.43
CA SER A 353 -15.21 -7.89 4.19
C SER A 353 -15.14 -9.22 4.94
N GLY A 354 -16.00 -9.41 5.95
CA GLY A 354 -16.14 -10.68 6.68
C GLY A 354 -17.17 -11.64 6.11
N THR A 355 -17.83 -11.29 5.00
CA THR A 355 -18.89 -12.12 4.41
C THR A 355 -18.33 -13.29 3.59
N PRO A 356 -19.04 -14.43 3.52
CA PRO A 356 -18.67 -15.54 2.64
C PRO A 356 -18.56 -15.14 1.17
N ASP A 357 -19.44 -14.27 0.68
CA ASP A 357 -19.42 -13.82 -0.72
C ASP A 357 -18.18 -12.97 -1.02
N ALA A 358 -17.76 -12.12 -0.08
CA ALA A 358 -16.52 -11.35 -0.21
C ALA A 358 -15.28 -12.26 -0.19
N PHE A 359 -15.30 -13.32 0.61
CA PHE A 359 -14.25 -14.34 0.64
C PHE A 359 -14.16 -15.12 -0.68
N GLU A 360 -15.27 -15.63 -1.20
CA GLU A 360 -15.30 -16.33 -2.49
C GLU A 360 -14.80 -15.43 -3.61
N ARG A 361 -15.09 -14.13 -3.52
CA ARG A 361 -14.57 -13.15 -4.45
C ARG A 361 -13.05 -12.97 -4.37
N ALA A 362 -12.50 -12.95 -3.16
CA ALA A 362 -11.06 -12.93 -2.97
C ALA A 362 -10.38 -14.18 -3.56
N LEU A 363 -11.01 -15.36 -3.44
CA LEU A 363 -10.50 -16.60 -4.04
C LEU A 363 -10.52 -16.56 -5.59
N GLU A 364 -11.58 -16.02 -6.21
CA GLU A 364 -11.63 -15.82 -7.67
C GLU A 364 -10.46 -14.93 -8.14
N CYS A 365 -10.20 -13.83 -7.44
CA CYS A 365 -9.09 -12.93 -7.74
C CYS A 365 -7.72 -13.59 -7.48
N GLY A 366 -7.62 -14.42 -6.44
CA GLY A 366 -6.44 -15.24 -6.16
C GLY A 366 -6.12 -16.24 -7.28
N ARG A 367 -7.13 -16.84 -7.92
CA ARG A 367 -6.94 -17.69 -9.11
C ARG A 367 -6.37 -16.89 -10.28
N GLY A 368 -6.94 -15.71 -10.57
CA GLY A 368 -6.42 -14.80 -11.59
C GLY A 368 -4.95 -14.43 -11.34
N MET A 369 -4.60 -14.08 -10.10
CA MET A 369 -3.21 -13.79 -9.71
C MET A 369 -2.28 -15.01 -9.84
N ALA A 370 -2.73 -16.21 -9.49
CA ALA A 370 -1.94 -17.44 -9.68
C ALA A 370 -1.65 -17.67 -11.17
N GLU A 371 -2.62 -17.46 -12.05
CA GLU A 371 -2.45 -17.63 -13.49
C GLU A 371 -1.45 -16.62 -14.07
N VAL A 372 -1.53 -15.35 -13.68
CA VAL A 372 -0.56 -14.32 -14.11
C VAL A 372 0.84 -14.66 -13.60
N GLY A 373 0.99 -14.99 -12.31
CA GLY A 373 2.30 -15.36 -11.78
C GLY A 373 2.85 -16.64 -12.42
N TRP A 374 2.01 -17.61 -12.72
CA TRP A 374 2.40 -18.79 -13.50
C TRP A 374 2.86 -18.43 -14.92
N LYS A 375 2.19 -17.48 -15.59
CA LYS A 375 2.60 -16.98 -16.91
C LYS A 375 3.99 -16.34 -16.84
N VAL A 376 4.28 -15.54 -15.81
CA VAL A 376 5.64 -14.98 -15.58
C VAL A 376 6.69 -16.09 -15.41
N LEU A 377 6.36 -17.17 -14.69
CA LEU A 377 7.29 -18.28 -14.46
C LEU A 377 7.52 -19.15 -15.69
N SER A 378 6.50 -19.35 -16.52
CA SER A 378 6.47 -20.40 -17.55
C SER A 378 6.62 -19.90 -18.99
N ASP A 379 6.33 -18.62 -19.24
CA ASP A 379 6.41 -17.99 -20.56
C ASP A 379 7.53 -16.94 -20.58
N ASP A 380 8.62 -17.27 -21.29
CA ASP A 380 9.81 -16.43 -21.37
C ASP A 380 9.53 -15.11 -22.11
N ALA A 381 8.72 -15.14 -23.17
CA ALA A 381 8.38 -13.94 -23.94
C ALA A 381 7.50 -12.99 -23.12
N PHE A 382 6.57 -13.54 -22.34
CA PHE A 382 5.77 -12.76 -21.40
C PHE A 382 6.62 -12.11 -20.31
N ALA A 383 7.52 -12.87 -19.68
CA ALA A 383 8.40 -12.34 -18.65
C ALA A 383 9.35 -11.25 -19.17
N GLU A 384 9.92 -11.42 -20.37
CA GLU A 384 10.74 -10.39 -21.02
C GLU A 384 9.94 -9.13 -21.35
N ARG A 385 8.67 -9.28 -21.74
CA ARG A 385 7.76 -8.13 -21.94
C ARG A 385 7.52 -7.39 -20.63
N VAL A 386 7.21 -8.11 -19.54
CA VAL A 386 6.98 -7.51 -18.21
C VAL A 386 8.21 -6.74 -17.74
N GLU A 387 9.41 -7.32 -17.85
CA GLU A 387 10.66 -6.66 -17.47
C GLU A 387 10.97 -5.43 -18.33
N ARG A 388 10.78 -5.54 -19.65
CA ARG A 388 11.02 -4.42 -20.58
C ARG A 388 10.07 -3.25 -20.31
N GLU A 389 8.78 -3.52 -20.13
CA GLU A 389 7.78 -2.49 -19.81
C GLU A 389 8.12 -1.79 -18.50
N TRP A 390 8.49 -2.55 -17.45
CA TRP A 390 8.90 -1.97 -16.18
C TRP A 390 10.14 -1.09 -16.29
N LYS A 391 11.19 -1.53 -16.99
CA LYS A 391 12.41 -0.71 -17.19
C LYS A 391 12.12 0.59 -17.93
N GLU A 392 11.22 0.57 -18.90
CA GLU A 392 10.81 1.78 -19.60
C GLU A 392 9.99 2.68 -18.68
N ASP A 393 9.04 2.12 -17.96
CA ASP A 393 8.20 2.85 -17.02
C ASP A 393 9.00 3.52 -15.89
N MET A 394 10.08 2.89 -15.40
CA MET A 394 10.99 3.51 -14.42
C MET A 394 11.72 4.74 -14.97
N LYS A 395 12.03 4.80 -16.27
CA LYS A 395 12.56 6.02 -16.90
C LYS A 395 11.48 7.11 -16.93
N GLN A 396 10.24 6.74 -17.26
CA GLN A 396 9.11 7.66 -17.27
C GLN A 396 8.82 8.20 -15.86
N ALA A 397 8.93 7.37 -14.83
CA ALA A 397 8.81 7.74 -13.43
C ALA A 397 9.89 8.74 -13.02
N ALA A 398 11.15 8.52 -13.44
CA ALA A 398 12.25 9.45 -13.19
C ALA A 398 12.01 10.83 -13.83
N GLU A 399 11.30 10.89 -14.95
CA GLU A 399 10.85 12.13 -15.61
C GLU A 399 9.58 12.73 -14.99
N GLY A 400 8.93 12.03 -14.05
CA GLY A 400 7.71 12.47 -13.38
C GLY A 400 6.45 12.32 -14.22
N LYS A 401 6.44 11.41 -15.20
CA LYS A 401 5.25 11.10 -15.99
C LYS A 401 4.30 10.19 -15.22
N ILE A 402 3.01 10.48 -15.33
CA ILE A 402 1.93 9.70 -14.72
C ILE A 402 1.94 8.29 -15.34
N ALA A 403 1.79 7.27 -14.50
CA ALA A 403 1.65 5.90 -14.98
C ALA A 403 0.41 5.81 -15.88
N SER A 404 0.57 5.18 -17.03
CA SER A 404 -0.54 4.89 -17.94
C SER A 404 -0.56 3.41 -18.24
N ILE A 405 -1.73 2.80 -18.14
CA ILE A 405 -2.01 1.45 -18.63
C ILE A 405 -2.78 1.52 -19.93
#